data_AF-A0AAU7Z098-F1
#
_entry.id   AF-A0AAU7Z098-F1
#
_cell.length_a   1.000
_cell.length_b   1.000
_cell.length_c   1.000
_cell.angle_alpha   90.00
_cell.angle_beta   90.00
_cell.angle_gamma   90.00
#
_symmetry.space_group_name_H-M   'P 1'
#
loop_
_entity.id
_entity.type
_entity.pdbx_description
1 polymer ?
#
loop_
_entity_poly.entity_id
_entity_poly.type
_entity_poly.pdbx_seq_one_letter_code
_entity_poly.pdbx_strand_id
1 'polypeptide(L)'
;MPATERSGFSVVLYAMTFLSLLFEFGAASAQDVVRGVNFVHPLQFNAADQDANLAHIKSAGIRVIRFGIEEDLDKNIDFMKRAYAQNIATVLILHGKYAPNAPVRPYRPKEFPGMWEGPPMSYLDPDLSRQYFQQVMDKLDANGIVLAGLELENEINMAGNNPDFRLLGEGRVLGLNDLYHDPEGQQVAKGYLQYLKELTALKQVRDHSKLNQRTPLLPTSLVDIEQEGPWPTPKNYDGVSLGVPTP
;
A
#
# COMPACT_ATOMS: atom_id res chain seq x y z
N MET A 1 24.13 -14.71 -91.14
CA MET A 1 23.39 -13.70 -90.34
C MET A 1 22.08 -14.34 -89.89
N PRO A 2 21.53 -14.05 -88.69
CA PRO A 2 22.09 -13.72 -87.35
C PRO A 2 21.97 -14.95 -86.38
N ALA A 3 22.60 -15.08 -85.19
CA ALA A 3 22.32 -14.52 -83.83
C ALA A 3 20.95 -14.94 -83.21
N THR A 4 20.76 -15.27 -81.90
CA THR A 4 21.66 -15.21 -80.69
C THR A 4 21.25 -16.15 -79.51
N GLU A 5 22.04 -16.10 -78.42
CA GLU A 5 22.01 -16.66 -77.04
C GLU A 5 20.71 -16.85 -76.16
N ARG A 6 20.83 -17.78 -75.18
CA ARG A 6 20.50 -17.74 -73.70
C ARG A 6 19.08 -17.86 -73.05
N SER A 7 18.96 -18.90 -72.21
CA SER A 7 18.51 -18.99 -70.77
C SER A 7 17.14 -18.49 -70.23
N GLY A 8 16.52 -19.28 -69.31
CA GLY A 8 15.52 -18.79 -68.33
C GLY A 8 14.82 -19.90 -67.50
N PHE A 9 14.68 -19.71 -66.18
CA PHE A 9 14.12 -20.67 -65.18
C PHE A 9 12.60 -20.54 -64.92
N SER A 10 11.98 -21.61 -64.39
CA SER A 10 10.87 -21.71 -63.38
C SER A 10 9.84 -22.81 -63.77
N VAL A 11 9.10 -23.50 -62.87
CA VAL A 11 8.70 -23.29 -61.46
C VAL A 11 8.86 -24.60 -60.65
N VAL A 12 9.12 -24.51 -59.33
CA VAL A 12 9.34 -25.66 -58.43
C VAL A 12 8.08 -26.09 -57.68
N LEU A 13 7.98 -27.40 -57.41
CA LEU A 13 6.91 -28.11 -56.70
C LEU A 13 6.92 -27.81 -55.18
N TYR A 14 5.75 -27.51 -54.59
CA TYR A 14 5.62 -27.40 -53.12
C TYR A 14 5.50 -28.78 -52.46
N ALA A 15 6.23 -28.99 -51.38
CA ALA A 15 6.25 -30.23 -50.60
C ALA A 15 5.82 -29.99 -49.14
N MET A 16 5.37 -31.09 -48.51
CA MET A 16 5.36 -31.46 -47.06
C MET A 16 5.59 -30.33 -46.01
N THR A 17 4.93 -30.31 -44.85
CA THR A 17 4.85 -31.45 -43.90
C THR A 17 3.81 -31.13 -42.81
N PHE A 18 3.01 -32.12 -42.39
CA PHE A 18 2.12 -32.03 -41.21
C PHE A 18 2.82 -32.67 -39.99
N LEU A 19 3.48 -31.87 -39.14
CA LEU A 19 3.91 -32.29 -37.80
C LEU A 19 4.19 -31.09 -36.89
N SER A 20 4.00 -31.26 -35.58
CA SER A 20 4.38 -30.31 -34.51
C SER A 20 3.49 -29.06 -34.32
N LEU A 21 2.25 -29.26 -33.87
CA LEU A 21 1.41 -28.23 -33.20
C LEU A 21 1.04 -28.63 -31.76
N LEU A 22 1.97 -29.29 -31.06
CA LEU A 22 1.87 -29.62 -29.64
C LEU A 22 3.15 -29.15 -28.95
N PHE A 23 3.00 -28.49 -27.81
CA PHE A 23 4.07 -27.90 -26.97
C PHE A 23 4.69 -26.57 -27.43
N GLU A 24 3.85 -25.63 -27.87
CA GLU A 24 3.96 -24.23 -27.41
C GLU A 24 2.81 -23.89 -26.45
N PHE A 25 2.57 -24.76 -25.46
CA PHE A 25 2.14 -24.24 -24.17
C PHE A 25 3.31 -23.44 -23.63
N GLY A 26 3.27 -22.13 -23.89
CA GLY A 26 4.23 -21.21 -23.30
C GLY A 26 4.27 -21.49 -21.81
N ALA A 27 5.46 -21.85 -21.31
CA ALA A 27 5.75 -21.62 -19.92
C ALA A 27 5.61 -20.12 -19.74
N ALA A 28 4.44 -19.68 -19.26
CA ALA A 28 4.26 -18.37 -18.68
C ALA A 28 5.28 -18.32 -17.55
N SER A 29 6.44 -17.77 -17.87
CA SER A 29 7.58 -17.88 -16.99
C SER A 29 7.23 -17.17 -15.69
N ALA A 30 7.89 -17.54 -14.59
CA ALA A 30 7.78 -16.81 -13.34
C ALA A 30 8.52 -15.45 -13.41
N GLN A 31 8.34 -14.73 -14.52
CA GLN A 31 8.81 -13.36 -14.74
C GLN A 31 8.08 -12.43 -13.78
N ASP A 32 8.88 -11.84 -12.90
CA ASP A 32 8.63 -10.57 -12.23
C ASP A 32 7.51 -10.54 -11.17
N VAL A 33 7.40 -11.61 -10.37
CA VAL A 33 6.80 -11.49 -9.02
C VAL A 33 7.70 -10.59 -8.16
N VAL A 34 7.31 -9.31 -8.05
CA VAL A 34 7.99 -8.34 -7.19
C VAL A 34 7.82 -8.75 -5.72
N ARG A 35 8.91 -9.16 -5.08
CA ARG A 35 8.94 -9.47 -3.65
C ARG A 35 9.18 -8.20 -2.84
N GLY A 36 8.33 -7.98 -1.84
CA GLY A 36 8.45 -6.91 -0.86
C GLY A 36 8.35 -7.42 0.58
N VAL A 37 8.81 -6.61 1.54
CA VAL A 37 8.70 -6.89 2.99
C VAL A 37 8.28 -5.64 3.76
N ASN A 38 7.60 -5.81 4.89
CA ASN A 38 7.39 -4.74 5.85
C ASN A 38 8.72 -4.42 6.56
N PHE A 39 9.12 -3.15 6.58
CA PHE A 39 10.20 -2.64 7.43
C PHE A 39 9.55 -1.81 8.53
N VAL A 40 9.21 -2.45 9.66
CA VAL A 40 8.45 -1.79 10.72
C VAL A 40 9.34 -0.82 11.50
N HIS A 41 8.88 0.44 11.66
CA HIS A 41 9.56 1.55 12.36
C HIS A 41 11.06 1.71 12.02
N PRO A 42 11.42 2.03 10.77
CA PRO A 42 12.82 2.12 10.37
C PRO A 42 13.63 3.12 11.21
N LEU A 43 13.05 4.22 11.70
CA LEU A 43 13.78 5.26 12.45
C LEU A 43 14.04 4.90 13.92
N GLN A 44 13.49 3.79 14.44
CA GLN A 44 13.89 3.23 15.74
C GLN A 44 15.28 2.58 15.69
N PHE A 45 15.74 2.19 14.49
CA PHE A 45 17.10 1.68 14.26
C PHE A 45 18.07 2.84 13.99
N ASN A 46 19.33 2.68 14.39
CA ASN A 46 20.38 3.61 13.95
C ASN A 46 20.73 3.37 12.46
N ALA A 47 21.46 4.31 11.85
CA ALA A 47 21.77 4.26 10.42
C ALA A 47 22.55 2.99 9.99
N ALA A 48 23.45 2.48 10.83
CA ALA A 48 24.23 1.28 10.51
C ALA A 48 23.36 0.01 10.53
N ASP A 49 22.45 -0.10 11.51
CA ASP A 49 21.49 -1.21 11.57
C ASP A 49 20.48 -1.13 10.42
N GLN A 50 20.02 0.06 10.05
CA GLN A 50 19.20 0.26 8.85
C GLN A 50 19.91 -0.21 7.58
N ASP A 51 21.18 0.19 7.38
CA ASP A 51 21.95 -0.17 6.20
C ASP A 51 22.27 -1.68 6.16
N ALA A 52 22.54 -2.30 7.30
CA ALA A 52 22.72 -3.75 7.43
C ALA A 52 21.43 -4.51 7.07
N ASN A 53 20.26 -4.05 7.53
CA ASN A 53 18.98 -4.63 7.16
C ASN A 53 18.66 -4.44 5.67
N LEU A 54 18.92 -3.26 5.09
CA LEU A 54 18.76 -3.03 3.65
C LEU A 54 19.68 -3.94 2.83
N ALA A 55 20.94 -4.16 3.27
CA ALA A 55 21.84 -5.10 2.64
C ALA A 55 21.34 -6.56 2.73
N HIS A 56 20.73 -6.95 3.85
CA HIS A 56 20.12 -8.27 4.00
C HIS A 56 18.91 -8.44 3.06
N ILE A 57 18.00 -7.47 3.02
CA ILE A 57 16.83 -7.41 2.11
C ILE A 57 17.29 -7.54 0.65
N LYS A 58 18.32 -6.78 0.25
CA LYS A 58 18.94 -6.87 -1.07
C LYS A 58 19.52 -8.25 -1.37
N SER A 59 20.24 -8.86 -0.42
CA SER A 59 20.85 -10.18 -0.58
C SER A 59 19.82 -11.32 -0.71
N ALA A 60 18.65 -11.16 -0.09
CA ALA A 60 17.49 -12.03 -0.24
C ALA A 60 16.72 -11.81 -1.56
N GLY A 61 17.18 -10.90 -2.43
CA GLY A 61 16.56 -10.59 -3.72
C GLY A 61 15.27 -9.77 -3.63
N ILE A 62 14.95 -9.22 -2.46
CA ILE A 62 13.79 -8.36 -2.23
C ILE A 62 14.07 -6.97 -2.80
N ARG A 63 13.06 -6.36 -3.44
CA ARG A 63 13.21 -5.08 -4.17
C ARG A 63 12.22 -4.01 -3.76
N VAL A 64 11.33 -4.31 -2.82
CA VAL A 64 10.37 -3.38 -2.25
C VAL A 64 10.39 -3.48 -0.72
N ILE A 65 10.33 -2.34 -0.04
CA ILE A 65 10.00 -2.26 1.39
C ILE A 65 8.69 -1.51 1.57
N ARG A 66 7.88 -1.91 2.55
CA ARG A 66 6.68 -1.19 3.01
C ARG A 66 6.91 -0.67 4.42
N PHE A 67 6.68 0.62 4.66
CA PHE A 67 6.72 1.19 6.00
C PHE A 67 5.84 2.45 6.11
N GLY A 68 5.40 2.76 7.34
CA GLY A 68 4.65 3.97 7.62
C GLY A 68 5.57 5.13 8.00
N ILE A 69 5.25 6.31 7.48
CA ILE A 69 6.06 7.51 7.67
C ILE A 69 6.08 7.94 9.14
N GLU A 70 7.28 8.07 9.70
CA GLU A 70 7.47 8.55 11.07
C GLU A 70 7.55 10.09 11.12
N GLU A 71 7.49 10.71 12.29
CA GLU A 71 7.34 12.18 12.44
C GLU A 71 8.44 13.00 11.73
N ASP A 72 9.70 12.55 11.80
CA ASP A 72 10.86 13.23 11.21
C ASP A 72 10.95 12.95 9.70
N LEU A 73 10.26 13.77 8.91
CA LEU A 73 10.20 13.65 7.45
C LEU A 73 11.59 13.63 6.78
N ASP A 74 12.58 14.36 7.29
CA ASP A 74 13.92 14.39 6.69
C ASP A 74 14.68 13.08 6.94
N LYS A 75 14.59 12.50 8.15
CA LYS A 75 15.12 11.15 8.41
C LYS A 75 14.43 10.06 7.58
N ASN A 76 13.11 10.15 7.37
CA ASN A 76 12.39 9.23 6.47
C ASN A 76 12.93 9.33 5.03
N ILE A 77 13.14 10.55 4.53
CA ILE A 77 13.71 10.79 3.19
C ILE A 77 15.14 10.24 3.08
N ASP A 78 15.99 10.44 4.09
CA ASP A 78 17.37 9.93 4.12
C ASP A 78 17.46 8.40 4.27
N PHE A 79 16.47 7.76 4.91
CA PHE A 79 16.31 6.29 4.87
C PHE A 79 15.89 5.82 3.47
N MET A 80 14.87 6.44 2.87
CA MET A 80 14.44 6.11 1.50
C MET A 80 15.56 6.29 0.47
N LYS A 81 16.39 7.33 0.59
CA LYS A 81 17.56 7.55 -0.29
C LYS A 81 18.55 6.39 -0.23
N ARG A 82 18.85 5.86 0.96
CA ARG A 82 19.75 4.71 1.13
C ARG A 82 19.14 3.40 0.63
N ALA A 83 17.83 3.21 0.78
CA ALA A 83 17.11 2.09 0.16
C ALA A 83 17.16 2.20 -1.38
N TYR A 84 16.86 3.38 -1.93
CA TYR A 84 16.80 3.63 -3.37
C TYR A 84 18.17 3.47 -4.03
N ALA A 85 19.25 3.95 -3.39
CA ALA A 85 20.64 3.71 -3.82
C ALA A 85 21.03 2.22 -3.86
N GLN A 86 20.29 1.36 -3.15
CA GLN A 86 20.47 -0.09 -3.17
C GLN A 86 19.58 -0.81 -4.19
N ASN A 87 18.78 -0.09 -4.97
CA ASN A 87 17.72 -0.58 -5.87
C ASN A 87 16.56 -1.27 -5.12
N ILE A 88 16.20 -0.72 -3.96
CA ILE A 88 15.02 -1.07 -3.16
C ILE A 88 14.05 0.11 -3.22
N ALA A 89 12.86 -0.11 -3.78
CA ALA A 89 11.79 0.89 -3.85
C ALA A 89 10.89 0.84 -2.60
N THR A 90 10.14 1.90 -2.35
CA THR A 90 9.32 2.04 -1.14
C THR A 90 7.82 2.05 -1.46
N VAL A 91 7.03 1.24 -0.77
CA VAL A 91 5.60 1.47 -0.55
C VAL A 91 5.48 2.28 0.74
N LEU A 92 5.06 3.54 0.63
CA LEU A 92 5.01 4.46 1.76
C LEU A 92 3.58 4.58 2.28
N ILE A 93 3.35 4.25 3.56
CA ILE A 93 2.09 4.55 4.23
C ILE A 93 2.17 5.99 4.72
N LEU A 94 1.20 6.81 4.35
CA LEU A 94 1.01 8.16 4.84
C LEU A 94 -0.16 8.19 5.82
N HIS A 95 -0.01 9.01 6.86
CA HIS A 95 -1.05 9.29 7.83
C HIS A 95 -1.58 10.72 7.59
N GLY A 96 -2.89 10.88 7.63
CA GLY A 96 -3.54 12.17 7.51
C GLY A 96 -3.21 13.09 8.68
N LYS A 97 -3.52 14.38 8.50
CA LYS A 97 -3.57 15.38 9.56
C LYS A 97 -5.02 15.50 10.03
N TYR A 98 -5.15 15.84 11.31
CA TYR A 98 -6.42 15.94 11.99
C TYR A 98 -6.67 17.40 12.38
N ALA A 99 -7.93 17.76 12.56
CA ALA A 99 -8.31 19.08 13.04
C ALA A 99 -7.54 19.42 14.35
N PRO A 100 -7.05 20.67 14.54
CA PRO A 100 -6.19 21.01 15.70
C PRO A 100 -6.81 20.79 17.09
N ASN A 101 -8.13 20.61 17.16
CA ASN A 101 -8.91 20.34 18.36
C ASN A 101 -9.58 18.95 18.33
N ALA A 102 -9.11 18.02 17.50
CA ALA A 102 -9.61 16.65 17.46
C ALA A 102 -9.46 16.00 18.85
N PRO A 103 -10.50 15.31 19.38
CA PRO A 103 -10.39 14.55 20.60
C PRO A 103 -9.39 13.41 20.38
N VAL A 104 -8.58 13.07 21.38
CA VAL A 104 -7.61 11.97 21.29
C VAL A 104 -8.02 10.83 22.21
N ARG A 105 -8.09 9.62 21.67
CA ARG A 105 -8.21 8.39 22.45
C ARG A 105 -6.89 8.15 23.19
N PRO A 106 -6.85 8.06 24.53
CA PRO A 106 -5.61 7.91 25.29
C PRO A 106 -5.06 6.48 25.19
N TYR A 107 -3.72 6.36 25.15
CA TYR A 107 -3.05 5.07 25.19
C TYR A 107 -3.21 4.39 26.55
N ARG A 108 -3.89 3.24 26.59
CA ARG A 108 -4.20 2.51 27.84
C ARG A 108 -3.90 1.00 27.70
N PRO A 109 -2.65 0.60 27.43
CA PRO A 109 -2.31 -0.79 27.06
C PRO A 109 -2.56 -1.84 28.15
N LYS A 110 -2.69 -1.42 29.42
CA LYS A 110 -3.06 -2.31 30.54
C LYS A 110 -4.54 -2.67 30.56
N GLU A 111 -5.40 -1.76 30.09
CA GLU A 111 -6.85 -1.93 30.05
C GLU A 111 -7.30 -2.42 28.66
N PHE A 112 -6.63 -1.94 27.62
CA PHE A 112 -6.93 -2.20 26.21
C PHE A 112 -5.63 -2.54 25.44
N PRO A 113 -5.08 -3.76 25.61
CA PRO A 113 -3.87 -4.17 24.88
C PRO A 113 -4.11 -4.15 23.36
N GLY A 114 -3.17 -3.60 22.62
CA GLY A 114 -3.26 -3.45 21.16
C GLY A 114 -4.18 -2.32 20.66
N MET A 115 -4.61 -1.40 21.55
CA MET A 115 -5.26 -0.15 21.15
C MET A 115 -4.23 0.99 21.12
N TRP A 116 -4.01 1.58 19.95
CA TRP A 116 -3.17 2.76 19.80
C TRP A 116 -3.91 4.03 20.22
N GLU A 117 -3.16 5.02 20.70
CA GLU A 117 -3.70 6.37 20.83
C GLU A 117 -3.89 7.04 19.48
N GLY A 118 -4.76 8.03 19.46
CA GLY A 118 -4.97 8.87 18.29
C GLY A 118 -6.34 9.51 18.25
N PRO A 119 -6.52 10.55 17.41
CA PRO A 119 -7.84 11.08 17.09
C PRO A 119 -8.67 10.15 16.19
N PRO A 120 -10.02 10.19 16.25
CA PRO A 120 -10.87 9.42 15.35
C PRO A 120 -10.70 9.87 13.89
N MET A 121 -10.86 8.94 12.95
CA MET A 121 -10.78 9.24 11.52
C MET A 121 -11.86 10.24 11.10
N SER A 122 -12.99 10.32 11.82
CA SER A 122 -14.01 11.36 11.60
C SER A 122 -13.50 12.80 11.79
N TYR A 123 -12.30 12.99 12.36
CA TYR A 123 -11.64 14.28 12.57
C TYR A 123 -10.44 14.53 11.63
N LEU A 124 -10.20 13.67 10.66
CA LEU A 124 -9.26 13.94 9.56
C LEU A 124 -9.62 15.25 8.85
N ASP A 125 -8.61 16.03 8.47
CA ASP A 125 -8.72 17.36 7.86
C ASP A 125 -8.06 17.36 6.46
N PRO A 126 -8.85 17.15 5.39
CA PRO A 126 -8.31 16.99 4.04
C PRO A 126 -7.56 18.20 3.48
N ASP A 127 -7.68 19.40 4.05
CA ASP A 127 -6.96 20.59 3.60
C ASP A 127 -5.62 20.75 4.34
N LEU A 128 -5.56 20.41 5.64
CA LEU A 128 -4.27 20.27 6.35
C LEU A 128 -3.46 19.10 5.81
N SER A 129 -4.11 17.97 5.55
CA SER A 129 -3.48 16.78 4.98
C SER A 129 -2.98 17.02 3.56
N ARG A 130 -3.73 17.74 2.70
CA ARG A 130 -3.24 18.11 1.35
C ARG A 130 -1.92 18.87 1.42
N GLN A 131 -1.79 19.82 2.34
CA GLN A 131 -0.55 20.59 2.55
C GLN A 131 0.60 19.69 3.01
N TYR A 132 0.34 18.78 3.95
CA TYR A 132 1.32 17.81 4.41
C TYR A 132 1.75 16.83 3.30
N PHE A 133 0.81 16.24 2.57
CA PHE A 133 1.11 15.35 1.44
C PHE A 133 1.92 16.07 0.36
N GLN A 134 1.65 17.36 0.11
CA GLN A 134 2.44 18.16 -0.85
C GLN A 134 3.89 18.30 -0.38
N GLN A 135 4.13 18.60 0.90
CA GLN A 135 5.49 18.65 1.46
C GLN A 135 6.24 17.31 1.33
N VAL A 136 5.53 16.18 1.48
CA VAL A 136 6.13 14.85 1.26
C VAL A 136 6.47 14.64 -0.21
N MET A 137 5.55 14.89 -1.15
CA MET A 137 5.82 14.71 -2.58
C MET A 137 6.89 15.66 -3.11
N ASP A 138 6.92 16.91 -2.65
CA ASP A 138 7.95 17.89 -3.02
C ASP A 138 9.35 17.43 -2.58
N LYS A 139 9.48 16.84 -1.38
CA LYS A 139 10.76 16.26 -0.92
C LYS A 139 11.13 14.99 -1.67
N LEU A 140 10.17 14.13 -2.04
CA LEU A 140 10.42 12.96 -2.89
C LEU A 140 10.92 13.37 -4.28
N ASP A 141 10.25 14.34 -4.92
CA ASP A 141 10.65 14.92 -6.20
C ASP A 141 12.04 15.57 -6.13
N ALA A 142 12.31 16.37 -5.09
CA ALA A 142 13.58 17.04 -4.89
C ALA A 142 14.77 16.08 -4.65
N ASN A 143 14.50 14.87 -4.14
CA ASN A 143 15.53 13.85 -3.89
C ASN A 143 15.57 12.74 -4.95
N GLY A 144 14.79 12.85 -6.05
CA GLY A 144 14.83 11.88 -7.14
C GLY A 144 14.14 10.53 -6.83
N ILE A 145 13.26 10.49 -5.83
CA ILE A 145 12.70 9.24 -5.29
C ILE A 145 11.36 8.91 -5.97
N VAL A 146 11.30 7.76 -6.63
CA VAL A 146 10.04 7.16 -7.13
C VAL A 146 9.61 6.06 -6.17
N LEU A 147 8.37 6.14 -5.70
CA LEU A 147 7.75 5.14 -4.84
C LEU A 147 7.20 3.96 -5.67
N ALA A 148 7.25 2.76 -5.11
CA ALA A 148 6.56 1.58 -5.65
C ALA A 148 5.05 1.63 -5.40
N GLY A 149 4.62 2.35 -4.37
CA GLY A 149 3.21 2.54 -4.02
C GLY A 149 3.04 3.57 -2.91
N LEU A 150 1.81 4.04 -2.77
CA LEU A 150 1.37 4.95 -1.72
C LEU A 150 0.13 4.36 -1.05
N GLU A 151 0.15 4.28 0.26
CA GLU A 151 -0.93 3.77 1.09
C GLU A 151 -1.39 4.87 2.04
N LEU A 152 -2.68 4.90 2.38
CA LEU A 152 -3.25 5.85 3.32
C LEU A 152 -3.75 5.09 4.55
N GLU A 153 -3.25 5.49 5.72
CA GLU A 153 -3.53 4.87 7.03
C GLU A 153 -3.20 3.36 7.11
N ASN A 154 -3.39 2.74 8.28
CA ASN A 154 -3.10 1.31 8.51
C ASN A 154 -4.25 0.58 9.23
N GLU A 155 -4.77 -0.49 8.64
CA GLU A 155 -5.83 -1.40 9.19
C GLU A 155 -7.07 -0.65 9.74
N ILE A 156 -7.63 0.27 8.94
CA ILE A 156 -8.67 1.22 9.36
C ILE A 156 -10.03 0.58 9.74
N ASN A 157 -10.20 -0.71 9.47
CA ASN A 157 -11.41 -1.48 9.77
C ASN A 157 -11.42 -2.17 11.14
N MET A 158 -10.42 -1.93 11.99
CA MET A 158 -10.42 -2.45 13.37
C MET A 158 -10.18 -1.36 14.41
N ALA A 159 -10.81 -1.53 15.58
CA ALA A 159 -10.67 -0.63 16.72
C ALA A 159 -9.21 -0.36 17.13
N GLY A 160 -8.29 -1.31 16.92
CA GLY A 160 -6.86 -1.14 17.27
C GLY A 160 -6.24 0.15 16.71
N ASN A 161 -6.52 0.45 15.44
CA ASN A 161 -5.92 1.57 14.70
C ASN A 161 -6.92 2.68 14.38
N ASN A 162 -8.23 2.42 14.51
CA ASN A 162 -9.28 3.41 14.26
C ASN A 162 -10.02 3.80 15.56
N PRO A 163 -9.84 5.05 16.07
CA PRO A 163 -10.54 5.53 17.26
C PRO A 163 -12.02 5.92 17.09
N ASP A 164 -12.64 5.73 15.91
CA ASP A 164 -14.10 5.86 15.74
C ASP A 164 -14.88 4.68 16.36
N PHE A 165 -14.24 3.54 16.58
CA PHE A 165 -14.81 2.41 17.34
C PHE A 165 -14.80 2.71 18.84
N ARG A 166 -15.88 2.33 19.55
CA ARG A 166 -16.00 2.58 20.99
C ARG A 166 -15.15 1.60 21.80
N LEU A 167 -14.73 2.03 22.99
CA LEU A 167 -14.06 1.18 23.98
C LEU A 167 -14.79 1.28 25.33
N LEU A 168 -15.25 0.19 25.94
CA LEU A 168 -15.21 -1.21 25.47
C LEU A 168 -16.09 -1.46 24.24
N GLY A 169 -15.61 -2.31 23.33
CA GLY A 169 -16.43 -2.89 22.26
C GLY A 169 -17.22 -4.11 22.75
N GLU A 170 -17.98 -4.71 21.83
CA GLU A 170 -18.80 -5.91 22.08
C GLU A 170 -18.22 -7.18 21.41
N GLY A 171 -17.19 -7.04 20.57
CA GLY A 171 -16.61 -8.13 19.78
C GLY A 171 -17.30 -8.35 18.43
N ARG A 172 -18.01 -7.34 17.91
CA ARG A 172 -18.84 -7.47 16.70
C ARG A 172 -18.03 -7.23 15.43
N VAL A 173 -18.31 -8.03 14.40
CA VAL A 173 -17.91 -7.69 13.02
C VAL A 173 -19.10 -7.03 12.34
N LEU A 174 -19.04 -5.71 12.22
CA LEU A 174 -20.06 -4.88 11.62
C LEU A 174 -20.09 -5.09 10.09
N GLY A 175 -21.27 -5.32 9.55
CA GLY A 175 -21.52 -5.41 8.11
C GLY A 175 -21.97 -4.06 7.52
N LEU A 176 -22.17 -4.04 6.21
CA LEU A 176 -22.66 -2.85 5.50
C LEU A 176 -24.00 -2.34 6.07
N ASN A 177 -24.90 -3.24 6.49
CA ASN A 177 -26.17 -2.85 7.09
C ASN A 177 -25.99 -2.09 8.41
N ASP A 178 -25.00 -2.46 9.22
CA ASP A 178 -24.71 -1.83 10.51
C ASP A 178 -24.11 -0.44 10.31
N LEU A 179 -23.27 -0.24 9.27
CA LEU A 179 -22.78 1.09 8.89
C LEU A 179 -23.90 2.10 8.58
N TYR A 180 -25.08 1.62 8.15
CA TYR A 180 -26.26 2.46 7.93
C TYR A 180 -27.16 2.65 9.15
N HIS A 181 -27.24 1.67 10.07
CA HIS A 181 -28.30 1.61 11.08
C HIS A 181 -27.83 1.48 12.54
N ASP A 182 -26.63 0.94 12.80
CA ASP A 182 -26.06 0.84 14.14
C ASP A 182 -25.38 2.16 14.53
N PRO A 183 -25.55 2.70 15.76
CA PRO A 183 -24.96 3.98 16.15
C PRO A 183 -23.42 4.03 16.10
N GLU A 184 -22.74 2.91 16.38
CA GLU A 184 -21.28 2.80 16.24
C GLU A 184 -20.90 2.61 14.77
N GLY A 185 -21.62 1.76 14.04
CA GLY A 185 -21.46 1.61 12.59
C GLY A 185 -21.56 2.95 11.85
N GLN A 186 -22.53 3.79 12.19
CA GLN A 186 -22.68 5.14 11.67
C GLN A 186 -21.54 6.09 12.07
N GLN A 187 -20.89 5.90 13.22
CA GLN A 187 -19.72 6.70 13.59
C GLN A 187 -18.49 6.28 12.77
N VAL A 188 -18.23 4.98 12.67
CA VAL A 188 -17.15 4.43 11.82
C VAL A 188 -17.33 4.82 10.35
N ALA A 189 -18.57 4.82 9.85
CA ALA A 189 -18.90 5.29 8.50
C ALA A 189 -18.54 6.76 8.26
N LYS A 190 -18.65 7.65 9.26
CA LYS A 190 -18.16 9.04 9.13
C LYS A 190 -16.63 9.08 8.98
N GLY A 191 -15.92 8.24 9.72
CA GLY A 191 -14.47 8.05 9.57
C GLY A 191 -14.08 7.65 8.16
N TYR A 192 -14.78 6.66 7.57
CA TYR A 192 -14.56 6.26 6.18
C TYR A 192 -14.90 7.34 5.16
N LEU A 193 -15.96 8.15 5.40
CA LEU A 193 -16.27 9.29 4.53
C LEU A 193 -15.19 10.37 4.58
N GLN A 194 -14.52 10.59 5.71
CA GLN A 194 -13.36 11.48 5.79
C GLN A 194 -12.13 10.86 5.12
N TYR A 195 -11.86 9.57 5.34
CA TYR A 195 -10.80 8.82 4.64
C TYR A 195 -10.91 8.91 3.11
N LEU A 196 -12.11 8.86 2.54
CA LEU A 196 -12.30 9.01 1.09
C LEU A 196 -11.97 10.43 0.58
N LYS A 197 -12.20 11.48 1.41
CA LYS A 197 -11.76 12.85 1.09
C LYS A 197 -10.25 13.00 1.20
N GLU A 198 -9.65 12.36 2.20
CA GLU A 198 -8.19 12.28 2.37
C GLU A 198 -7.51 11.57 1.20
N LEU A 199 -8.03 10.41 0.79
CA LEU A 199 -7.58 9.67 -0.38
C LEU A 199 -7.71 10.50 -1.66
N THR A 200 -8.75 11.33 -1.76
CA THR A 200 -8.93 12.30 -2.85
C THR A 200 -7.86 13.40 -2.82
N ALA A 201 -7.56 13.96 -1.65
CA ALA A 201 -6.51 14.96 -1.47
C ALA A 201 -5.11 14.39 -1.77
N LEU A 202 -4.78 13.21 -1.25
CA LEU A 202 -3.56 12.47 -1.56
C LEU A 202 -3.47 12.17 -3.06
N LYS A 203 -4.56 11.72 -3.69
CA LYS A 203 -4.59 11.50 -5.14
C LYS A 203 -4.29 12.77 -5.91
N GLN A 204 -4.93 13.89 -5.58
CA GLN A 204 -4.68 15.17 -6.25
C GLN A 204 -3.21 15.56 -6.17
N VAL A 205 -2.61 15.51 -4.97
CA VAL A 205 -1.20 15.84 -4.77
C VAL A 205 -0.28 14.88 -5.53
N ARG A 206 -0.53 13.57 -5.43
CA ARG A 206 0.21 12.54 -6.16
C ARG A 206 0.18 12.81 -7.66
N ASP A 207 -0.99 13.05 -8.22
CA ASP A 207 -1.19 13.28 -9.67
C ASP A 207 -0.43 14.52 -10.19
N HIS A 208 -0.06 15.48 -9.32
CA HIS A 208 0.76 16.65 -9.65
C HIS A 208 2.27 16.49 -9.38
N SER A 209 2.70 15.40 -8.72
CA SER A 209 4.12 15.11 -8.49
C SER A 209 4.85 14.80 -9.80
N LYS A 210 6.04 15.38 -9.97
CA LYS A 210 6.88 15.23 -11.17
C LYS A 210 7.31 13.79 -11.39
N LEU A 211 7.69 13.09 -10.31
CA LEU A 211 8.17 11.72 -10.35
C LEU A 211 7.06 10.72 -10.00
N ASN A 212 6.16 11.07 -9.08
CA ASN A 212 5.20 10.12 -8.50
C ASN A 212 3.78 10.20 -9.08
N GLN A 213 3.51 11.01 -10.12
CA GLN A 213 2.21 11.08 -10.83
C GLN A 213 1.59 9.71 -11.16
N ARG A 214 2.39 8.69 -11.45
CA ARG A 214 1.91 7.33 -11.80
C ARG A 214 2.05 6.30 -10.68
N THR A 215 2.56 6.68 -9.51
CA THR A 215 2.68 5.79 -8.35
C THR A 215 1.30 5.21 -7.98
N PRO A 216 1.17 3.88 -7.84
CA PRO A 216 -0.08 3.27 -7.41
C PRO A 216 -0.54 3.80 -6.07
N LEU A 217 -1.83 4.14 -5.96
CA LEU A 217 -2.49 4.32 -4.67
C LEU A 217 -3.05 2.95 -4.27
N LEU A 218 -2.76 2.52 -3.04
CA LEU A 218 -3.25 1.29 -2.43
C LEU A 218 -4.38 1.72 -1.47
N PRO A 219 -5.66 1.64 -1.88
CA PRO A 219 -6.74 2.39 -1.23
C PRO A 219 -7.31 1.71 0.02
N THR A 220 -6.76 0.57 0.44
CA THR A 220 -7.37 -0.32 1.44
C THR A 220 -6.31 -0.95 2.33
N SER A 221 -5.79 -0.16 3.27
CA SER A 221 -5.15 -0.75 4.45
C SER A 221 -6.21 -1.31 5.37
N LEU A 222 -6.65 -2.53 5.07
CA LEU A 222 -7.67 -3.25 5.80
C LEU A 222 -7.09 -4.60 6.22
N VAL A 223 -7.38 -5.02 7.44
CA VAL A 223 -7.00 -6.34 7.94
C VAL A 223 -8.16 -7.32 7.70
N ASP A 224 -7.83 -8.58 7.44
CA ASP A 224 -8.81 -9.66 7.51
C ASP A 224 -9.18 -9.92 8.99
N ILE A 225 -10.46 -9.79 9.32
CA ILE A 225 -10.99 -9.96 10.67
C ILE A 225 -11.58 -11.38 10.85
N GLU A 226 -11.58 -12.22 9.80
CA GLU A 226 -12.27 -13.52 9.75
C GLU A 226 -11.36 -14.72 10.05
N GLN A 227 -10.05 -14.51 10.29
CA GLN A 227 -9.06 -15.60 10.34
C GLN A 227 -9.02 -16.38 11.68
N GLU A 228 -9.20 -17.70 11.61
CA GLU A 228 -8.99 -18.62 12.74
C GLU A 228 -7.52 -18.70 13.17
N GLY A 229 -7.23 -18.34 14.41
CA GLY A 229 -5.91 -18.49 15.03
C GLY A 229 -5.74 -17.64 16.29
N PRO A 230 -4.72 -17.91 17.13
CA PRO A 230 -4.46 -17.11 18.33
C PRO A 230 -3.88 -15.73 17.96
N TRP A 231 -4.77 -14.75 17.79
CA TRP A 231 -4.39 -13.34 17.75
C TRP A 231 -3.82 -12.90 19.12
N PRO A 232 -2.76 -12.08 19.20
CA PRO A 232 -2.08 -11.74 20.46
C PRO A 232 -2.89 -10.82 21.40
N THR A 233 -4.17 -10.57 21.13
CA THR A 233 -5.08 -9.87 22.06
C THR A 233 -6.39 -10.65 22.24
N PRO A 234 -6.86 -10.86 23.48
CA PRO A 234 -8.17 -11.47 23.73
C PRO A 234 -9.26 -10.45 23.36
N LYS A 235 -9.97 -10.67 22.25
CA LYS A 235 -10.89 -9.67 21.69
C LYS A 235 -12.35 -9.84 22.16
N ASN A 236 -12.86 -8.77 22.79
CA ASN A 236 -14.21 -8.26 22.60
C ASN A 236 -14.09 -6.85 21.96
N TYR A 237 -13.50 -6.76 20.77
CA TYR A 237 -13.31 -5.50 20.06
C TYR A 237 -13.98 -5.54 18.70
N ASP A 238 -14.64 -4.43 18.36
CA ASP A 238 -15.42 -4.34 17.13
C ASP A 238 -14.52 -4.04 15.92
N GLY A 239 -15.01 -4.43 14.74
CA GLY A 239 -14.38 -4.19 13.45
C GLY A 239 -15.42 -4.18 12.34
N VAL A 240 -15.00 -3.94 11.09
CA VAL A 240 -15.88 -3.97 9.91
C VAL A 240 -15.38 -5.06 8.96
N SER A 241 -16.29 -5.94 8.51
CA SER A 241 -15.97 -6.99 7.52
C SER A 241 -15.53 -6.37 6.19
N LEU A 242 -14.62 -7.04 5.49
CA LEU A 242 -14.20 -6.68 4.14
C LEU A 242 -15.31 -6.90 3.11
N GLY A 243 -16.40 -7.57 3.49
CA GLY A 243 -17.53 -7.85 2.60
C GLY A 243 -17.16 -8.85 1.53
N VAL A 244 -16.68 -10.04 1.92
CA VAL A 244 -16.63 -11.18 1.01
C VAL A 244 -18.07 -11.47 0.57
N PRO A 245 -18.41 -11.46 -0.72
CA PRO A 245 -19.67 -12.01 -1.18
C PRO A 245 -19.67 -13.49 -0.82
N THR A 246 -20.59 -13.93 0.05
CA THR A 246 -20.82 -15.36 0.26
C THR A 246 -21.12 -16.01 -1.09
N PRO A 247 -20.43 -17.10 -1.47
CA PRO A 247 -20.59 -17.75 -2.77
C PRO A 247 -21.97 -18.39 -2.97
#